data_AF-A0A6L7S776-F1
#
_entry.id   AF-A0A6L7S776-F1
#
_cell.length_a   1.000
_cell.length_b   1.000
_cell.length_c   1.000
_cell.angle_alpha   90.00
_cell.angle_beta   90.00
_cell.angle_gamma   90.00
#
_symmetry.space_group_name_H-M   'P 1'
#
loop_
_entity.id
_entity.type
_entity.pdbx_description
1 polymer ?
#
loop_
_entity_poly.entity_id
_entity_poly.type
_entity_poly.pdbx_seq_one_letter_code
_entity_poly.pdbx_strand_id
1 'polypeptide(L)'
;ATLGYASGGAFHRRRKAPDEPEFGKGAMQGVAATEAANSSVAGANLIPVLSLGIPGNTAAVFLVLAADTIGGFNPGPGVFRFTSAMNPELVIAFGLFTTMVIANILNWTVGGVFMRCMGIMIRIPKQFLLPVVLLLTFASLYVQQTSMAMIGFALFFGALGYVMIKLGVSPLPFVIAFVLGRQLESTARQAFSATGGDPFFLFSSWIAVAFMAGAVAIIVITVKGRRAST
;
A
#
# COMPACT_ATOMS: atom_id res chain seq x y z
N ALA A 1 9.60 -10.71 0.92
CA ALA A 1 9.10 -11.38 2.13
C ALA A 1 9.41 -12.89 2.16
N THR A 2 8.90 -13.69 1.21
CA THR A 2 9.11 -15.16 1.17
C THR A 2 10.58 -15.58 1.15
N LEU A 3 11.39 -14.94 0.30
CA LEU A 3 12.84 -15.17 0.26
C LEU A 3 13.53 -14.85 1.59
N GLY A 4 13.14 -13.75 2.25
CA GLY A 4 13.69 -13.35 3.55
C GLY A 4 13.32 -14.32 4.68
N TYR A 5 12.08 -14.81 4.69
CA TYR A 5 11.64 -15.82 5.66
C TYR A 5 12.37 -17.16 5.46
N ALA A 6 12.52 -17.60 4.21
CA ALA A 6 13.21 -18.85 3.88
C ALA A 6 14.71 -18.78 4.21
N SER A 7 15.39 -17.69 3.85
CA SER A 7 16.81 -17.50 4.15
C SER A 7 17.06 -17.33 5.65
N GLY A 8 16.22 -16.56 6.35
CA GLY A 8 16.27 -16.39 7.80
C GLY A 8 16.05 -17.72 8.54
N GLY A 9 15.08 -18.52 8.11
CA GLY A 9 14.81 -19.84 8.69
C GLY A 9 15.94 -20.84 8.44
N ALA A 10 16.55 -20.82 7.26
CA ALA A 10 17.72 -21.65 6.95
C ALA A 10 18.94 -21.25 7.79
N PHE A 11 19.15 -19.95 8.00
CA PHE A 11 20.24 -19.44 8.83
C PHE A 11 20.04 -19.78 10.31
N HIS A 12 18.83 -19.60 10.84
CA HIS A 12 18.48 -20.00 12.21
C HIS A 12 18.74 -21.49 12.43
N ARG A 13 18.26 -22.38 11.56
CA ARG A 13 18.51 -23.82 11.68
C ARG A 13 20.00 -24.22 11.72
N ARG A 14 20.87 -23.44 11.06
CA ARG A 14 22.32 -23.71 11.02
C ARG A 14 23.10 -23.14 12.19
N ARG A 15 22.58 -22.10 12.86
CA ARG A 15 23.30 -21.34 13.90
C ARG A 15 22.54 -21.21 15.22
N LYS A 16 21.42 -21.93 15.37
CA LYS A 16 20.59 -21.90 16.57
C LYS A 16 21.42 -22.26 17.80
N ALA A 17 21.43 -21.38 18.79
CA ALA A 17 21.98 -21.70 20.11
C ALA A 17 20.97 -22.54 20.92
N PRO A 18 21.41 -23.40 21.86
CA PRO A 18 20.54 -24.28 22.63
C PRO A 18 19.35 -23.56 23.30
N ASP A 19 19.59 -22.35 23.83
CA ASP A 19 18.60 -21.55 24.57
C ASP A 19 17.84 -20.54 23.69
N GLU A 20 18.04 -20.57 22.37
CA GLU A 20 17.39 -19.61 21.47
C GLU A 20 15.94 -20.02 21.15
N PRO A 21 14.97 -19.07 21.18
CA PRO A 21 13.59 -19.33 20.78
C PRO A 21 13.50 -19.90 19.37
N GLU A 22 12.46 -20.67 19.08
CA GLU A 22 12.25 -21.17 17.72
C GLU A 22 11.98 -20.03 16.72
N PHE A 23 12.31 -20.28 15.46
CA PHE A 23 12.00 -19.37 14.36
C PHE A 23 10.50 -19.03 14.31
N GLY A 24 10.17 -17.74 14.32
CA GLY A 24 8.79 -17.26 14.38
C GLY A 24 8.19 -17.12 15.79
N LYS A 25 8.88 -17.59 16.84
CA LYS A 25 8.49 -17.42 18.26
C LYS A 25 9.33 -16.38 19.00
N GLY A 26 9.95 -15.44 18.26
CA GLY A 26 10.80 -14.39 18.83
C GLY A 26 12.30 -14.60 18.66
N ALA A 27 12.73 -15.60 17.87
CA ALA A 27 14.12 -15.73 17.45
C ALA A 27 14.61 -14.46 16.74
N MET A 28 15.81 -13.99 17.06
CA MET A 28 16.34 -12.72 16.53
C MET A 28 16.43 -12.73 15.00
N GLN A 29 16.77 -13.88 14.40
CA GLN A 29 16.83 -14.04 12.95
C GLN A 29 15.44 -14.01 12.31
N GLY A 30 14.42 -14.47 13.03
CA GLY A 30 13.02 -14.38 12.61
C GLY A 30 12.54 -12.92 12.58
N VAL A 31 12.83 -12.17 13.65
CA VAL A 31 12.52 -10.74 13.74
C VAL A 31 13.27 -9.95 12.65
N ALA A 32 14.57 -10.19 12.48
CA ALA A 32 15.36 -9.55 11.44
C ALA A 32 14.83 -9.86 10.02
N ALA A 33 14.42 -11.11 9.77
CA ALA A 33 13.85 -11.51 8.48
C ALA A 33 12.51 -10.81 8.19
N THR A 34 11.62 -10.70 9.19
CA THR A 34 10.32 -10.01 9.03
C THR A 34 10.49 -8.50 8.89
N GLU A 35 11.40 -7.89 9.66
CA GLU A 35 11.68 -6.46 9.57
C GLU A 35 12.34 -6.09 8.24
N ALA A 36 13.34 -6.85 7.78
CA ALA A 36 13.95 -6.64 6.47
C ALA A 36 12.96 -6.83 5.31
N ALA A 37 12.06 -7.82 5.44
CA ALA A 37 10.99 -8.03 4.46
C ALA A 37 10.03 -6.83 4.41
N ASN A 38 9.68 -6.24 5.56
CA ASN A 38 8.81 -5.07 5.63
C ASN A 38 9.52 -3.83 5.05
N SER A 39 10.76 -3.57 5.44
CA SER A 39 11.51 -2.40 4.97
C SER A 39 11.82 -2.42 3.47
N SER A 40 12.13 -3.59 2.90
CA SER A 40 12.45 -3.71 1.46
C SER A 40 11.29 -3.42 0.52
N VAL A 41 10.05 -3.52 1.01
CA VAL A 41 8.83 -3.37 0.20
C VAL A 41 8.47 -1.90 -0.03
N ALA A 42 8.93 -0.98 0.81
CA ALA A 42 8.55 0.44 0.75
C ALA A 42 8.84 1.08 -0.62
N GLY A 43 10.04 0.87 -1.18
CA GLY A 43 10.40 1.41 -2.49
C GLY A 43 9.70 0.70 -3.65
N ALA A 44 9.54 -0.63 -3.57
CA ALA A 44 8.91 -1.42 -4.63
C ALA A 44 7.43 -1.07 -4.83
N ASN A 45 6.72 -0.67 -3.76
CA ASN A 45 5.32 -0.26 -3.83
C ASN A 45 5.07 1.01 -4.65
N LEU A 46 6.11 1.80 -4.89
CA LEU A 46 6.02 3.01 -5.69
C LEU A 46 6.02 2.69 -7.19
N ILE A 47 6.56 1.55 -7.60
CA ILE A 47 6.68 1.20 -9.01
C ILE A 47 5.30 1.18 -9.70
N PRO A 48 4.27 0.46 -9.19
CA PRO A 48 2.96 0.44 -9.81
C PRO A 48 2.25 1.80 -9.78
N VAL A 49 2.46 2.58 -8.72
CA VAL A 49 1.91 3.94 -8.65
C VAL A 49 2.54 4.82 -9.71
N LEU A 50 3.86 4.95 -9.72
CA LEU A 50 4.53 5.89 -10.62
C LEU A 50 4.38 5.48 -12.08
N SER A 51 4.31 4.18 -12.39
CA SER A 51 4.21 3.68 -13.76
C SER A 51 2.78 3.56 -14.29
N LEU A 52 1.79 3.23 -13.45
CA LEU A 52 0.40 2.97 -13.89
C LEU A 52 -0.62 3.91 -13.24
N GLY A 53 -0.24 4.70 -12.24
CA GLY A 53 -1.18 5.47 -11.42
C GLY A 53 -1.97 4.61 -10.43
N ILE A 54 -1.61 3.33 -10.25
CA ILE A 54 -2.40 2.36 -9.47
C ILE A 54 -1.66 2.02 -8.16
N PRO A 55 -2.25 2.32 -6.99
CA PRO A 55 -1.65 2.01 -5.69
C PRO A 55 -1.71 0.52 -5.36
N GLY A 56 -0.56 -0.04 -5.01
CA GLY A 56 -0.41 -1.44 -4.60
C GLY A 56 -0.64 -1.70 -3.10
N ASN A 57 -0.66 -0.65 -2.27
CA ASN A 57 -0.91 -0.76 -0.83
C ASN A 57 -1.49 0.55 -0.25
N THR A 58 -1.87 0.52 1.03
CA THR A 58 -2.40 1.69 1.76
C THR A 58 -1.45 2.88 1.77
N ALA A 59 -0.15 2.68 1.98
CA ALA A 59 0.82 3.78 1.98
C ALA A 59 0.90 4.49 0.61
N ALA A 60 0.85 3.72 -0.46
CA ALA A 60 0.88 4.21 -1.84
C ALA A 60 -0.41 4.97 -2.21
N VAL A 61 -1.57 4.55 -1.66
CA VAL A 61 -2.82 5.31 -1.76
C VAL A 61 -2.66 6.72 -1.19
N PHE A 62 -2.10 6.84 0.02
CA PHE A 62 -1.89 8.16 0.65
C PHE A 62 -0.89 9.02 -0.11
N LEU A 63 0.13 8.42 -0.74
CA LEU A 63 1.06 9.15 -1.60
C LEU A 63 0.41 9.68 -2.88
N VAL A 64 -0.48 8.91 -3.51
CA VAL A 64 -1.26 9.40 -4.67
C VAL A 64 -2.16 10.55 -4.27
N LEU A 65 -2.86 10.44 -3.13
CA LEU A 65 -3.68 11.53 -2.59
C LEU A 65 -2.84 12.78 -2.29
N ALA A 66 -1.66 12.61 -1.69
CA ALA A 66 -0.74 13.72 -1.42
C ALA A 66 -0.22 14.37 -2.72
N ALA A 67 0.13 13.56 -3.73
CA ALA A 67 0.59 14.05 -5.04
C ALA A 67 -0.50 14.84 -5.78
N ASP A 68 -1.76 14.36 -5.73
CA ASP A 68 -2.92 15.04 -6.31
C ASP A 68 -3.18 16.39 -5.63
N THR A 69 -3.05 16.46 -4.29
CA THR A 69 -3.21 17.72 -3.54
C THR A 69 -2.12 18.76 -3.78
N ILE A 70 -0.90 18.35 -4.15
CA ILE A 70 0.23 19.27 -4.42
C ILE A 70 0.17 19.82 -5.86
N GLY A 71 -0.68 19.25 -6.73
CA GLY A 71 -1.11 19.88 -7.99
C GLY A 71 -0.09 19.87 -9.14
N GLY A 72 0.94 19.03 -9.09
CA GLY A 72 2.02 19.06 -10.10
C GLY A 72 2.63 17.72 -10.50
N PHE A 73 2.09 16.59 -10.02
CA PHE A 73 2.62 15.26 -10.36
C PHE A 73 1.49 14.29 -10.69
N ASN A 74 1.41 13.88 -11.95
CA ASN A 74 0.41 12.91 -12.40
C ASN A 74 1.08 11.53 -12.60
N PRO A 75 0.93 10.60 -11.63
CA PRO A 75 1.52 9.28 -11.74
C PRO A 75 0.91 8.48 -12.91
N GLY A 76 1.75 7.80 -13.68
CA GLY A 76 1.30 7.01 -14.82
C GLY A 76 2.39 6.80 -15.87
N PRO A 77 2.06 6.19 -17.02
CA PRO A 77 3.06 5.82 -18.02
C PRO A 77 3.85 7.01 -18.59
N GLY A 78 3.31 8.23 -18.47
CA GLY A 78 3.96 9.47 -18.86
C GLY A 78 5.20 9.84 -18.02
N VAL A 79 5.26 9.37 -16.76
CA VAL A 79 6.36 9.67 -15.83
C VAL A 79 7.71 9.19 -16.37
N PHE A 80 7.75 8.02 -17.02
CA PHE A 80 8.97 7.41 -17.54
C PHE A 80 9.21 7.66 -19.04
N ARG A 81 8.60 8.72 -19.61
CA ARG A 81 8.83 9.10 -21.01
C ARG A 81 10.11 9.94 -21.16
N PHE A 82 11.02 9.46 -21.99
CA PHE A 82 12.22 10.18 -22.39
C PHE A 82 11.92 11.01 -23.65
N THR A 83 11.61 12.29 -23.47
CA THR A 83 11.36 13.27 -24.54
C THR A 83 12.61 14.14 -24.76
N SER A 84 12.73 14.80 -25.91
CA SER A 84 13.83 15.73 -26.25
C SER A 84 13.94 16.94 -25.31
N ALA A 85 12.86 17.27 -24.60
CA ALA A 85 12.81 18.25 -23.52
C ALA A 85 12.74 17.54 -22.16
N MET A 86 13.25 18.18 -21.10
CA MET A 86 13.22 17.61 -19.75
C MET A 86 11.77 17.36 -19.31
N ASN A 87 11.47 16.10 -18.99
CA ASN A 87 10.19 15.66 -18.43
C ASN A 87 10.16 15.98 -16.91
N PRO A 88 9.35 16.95 -16.45
CA PRO A 88 9.31 17.34 -15.03
C PRO A 88 8.92 16.19 -14.11
N GLU A 89 7.99 15.34 -14.53
CA GLU A 89 7.52 14.18 -13.77
C GLU A 89 8.62 13.12 -13.64
N LEU A 90 9.45 12.95 -14.67
CA LEU A 90 10.62 12.07 -14.61
C LEU A 90 11.62 12.57 -13.54
N VAL A 91 11.89 13.88 -13.50
CA VAL A 91 12.78 14.49 -12.51
C VAL A 91 12.23 14.29 -11.09
N ILE A 92 10.93 14.49 -10.89
CA ILE A 92 10.27 14.25 -9.60
C ILE A 92 10.37 12.77 -9.21
N ALA A 93 10.14 11.85 -10.13
CA ALA A 93 10.21 10.41 -9.85
C ALA A 93 11.61 9.96 -9.45
N PHE A 94 12.65 10.39 -10.17
CA PHE A 94 14.04 10.12 -9.78
C PHE A 94 14.44 10.81 -8.48
N GLY A 95 13.96 12.04 -8.24
CA GLY A 95 14.11 12.72 -6.96
C GLY A 95 13.50 11.90 -5.81
N LEU A 96 12.28 11.39 -6.00
CA LEU A 96 11.58 10.55 -5.03
C LEU A 96 12.34 9.25 -4.76
N PHE A 97 12.84 8.56 -5.78
CA PHE A 97 13.68 7.36 -5.59
C PHE A 97 14.99 7.68 -4.85
N THR A 98 15.68 8.76 -5.22
CA THR A 98 16.91 9.21 -4.53
C THR A 98 16.63 9.56 -3.07
N THR A 99 15.58 10.33 -2.79
CA THR A 99 15.15 10.66 -1.43
C THR A 99 14.76 9.39 -0.66
N MET A 100 14.17 8.39 -1.31
CA MET A 100 13.83 7.12 -0.67
C MET A 100 15.06 6.30 -0.28
N VAL A 101 16.12 6.33 -1.10
CA VAL A 101 17.42 5.74 -0.74
C VAL A 101 18.01 6.46 0.48
N ILE A 102 18.03 7.80 0.46
CA ILE A 102 18.50 8.60 1.59
C ILE A 102 17.66 8.34 2.84
N ALA A 103 16.32 8.28 2.71
CA ALA A 103 15.40 8.01 3.81
C ALA A 103 15.63 6.61 4.41
N ASN A 104 15.94 5.60 3.61
CA ASN A 104 16.30 4.27 4.13
C ASN A 104 17.62 4.29 4.92
N ILE A 105 18.62 5.05 4.46
CA ILE A 105 19.89 5.22 5.19
C ILE A 105 19.64 5.96 6.52
N LEU A 106 18.83 7.02 6.51
CA LEU A 106 18.41 7.74 7.71
C LEU A 106 17.59 6.85 8.64
N ASN A 107 16.70 6.01 8.11
CA ASN A 107 15.92 5.07 8.90
C ASN A 107 16.81 4.04 9.61
N TRP A 108 17.85 3.54 8.94
CA TRP A 108 18.81 2.64 9.57
C TRP A 108 19.59 3.31 10.70
N THR A 109 20.02 4.55 10.51
CA THR A 109 20.84 5.29 11.49
C THR A 109 19.99 5.95 12.57
N VAL A 110 19.26 7.00 12.22
CA VAL A 110 18.41 7.78 13.12
C VAL A 110 17.26 6.94 13.65
N GLY A 111 16.59 6.19 12.77
CA GLY A 111 15.48 5.32 13.17
C GLY A 111 15.93 4.21 14.12
N GLY A 112 17.13 3.65 13.92
CA GLY A 112 17.73 2.68 14.83
C GLY A 112 17.99 3.23 16.25
N VAL A 113 18.48 4.47 16.35
CA VAL A 113 18.68 5.14 17.64
C VAL A 113 17.32 5.43 18.30
N PHE A 114 16.38 5.97 17.54
CA PHE A 114 15.03 6.30 18.03
C PHE A 114 14.28 5.05 18.54
N MET A 115 14.36 3.94 17.80
CA MET A 115 13.77 2.65 18.19
C MET A 115 14.30 2.15 19.54
N ARG A 116 15.60 2.34 19.82
CA ARG A 116 16.18 2.00 21.13
C ARG A 116 15.60 2.85 22.25
N CYS A 117 15.42 4.16 22.03
CA CYS A 117 14.78 5.05 23.01
C CYS A 117 13.31 4.69 23.24
N MET A 118 12.59 4.25 22.20
CA MET A 118 11.17 3.91 22.26
C MET A 118 10.86 2.49 22.75
N GLY A 119 11.87 1.69 23.11
CA GLY A 119 11.67 0.33 23.64
C GLY A 119 10.77 0.26 24.88
N ILE A 120 10.62 1.38 25.60
CA ILE A 120 9.70 1.52 26.73
C ILE A 120 8.22 1.46 26.33
N MET A 121 7.87 1.86 25.10
CA MET A 121 6.48 1.85 24.63
C MET A 121 5.88 0.44 24.58
N ILE A 122 6.72 -0.60 24.43
CA ILE A 122 6.30 -2.00 24.43
C ILE A 122 5.68 -2.41 25.78
N ARG A 123 6.03 -1.71 26.87
CA ARG A 123 5.50 -1.97 28.22
C ARG A 123 4.13 -1.34 28.47
N ILE A 124 3.63 -0.48 27.57
CA ILE A 124 2.33 0.17 27.74
C ILE A 124 1.23 -0.86 27.49
N PRO A 125 0.34 -1.13 28.45
CA PRO A 125 -0.68 -2.14 28.28
C PRO A 125 -1.71 -1.66 27.25
N LYS A 126 -2.15 -2.58 26.38
CA LYS A 126 -3.04 -2.30 25.24
C LYS A 126 -4.35 -1.62 25.66
N GLN A 127 -4.80 -1.86 26.88
CA GLN A 127 -6.00 -1.25 27.46
C GLN A 127 -5.96 0.28 27.54
N PHE A 128 -4.77 0.89 27.66
CA PHE A 128 -4.63 2.36 27.62
C PHE A 128 -4.23 2.85 26.23
N LEU A 129 -3.41 2.07 25.52
CA LEU A 129 -2.92 2.46 24.20
C LEU A 129 -4.08 2.61 23.19
N LEU A 130 -4.98 1.65 23.12
CA LEU A 130 -6.06 1.65 22.12
C LEU A 130 -7.05 2.80 22.30
N PRO A 131 -7.57 3.11 23.51
CA PRO A 131 -8.44 4.27 23.70
C PRO A 131 -7.75 5.60 23.37
N VAL A 132 -6.48 5.78 23.72
CA VAL A 132 -5.74 7.01 23.41
C VAL A 132 -5.58 7.19 21.91
N VAL A 133 -5.23 6.13 21.18
CA VAL A 133 -5.13 6.16 19.71
C VAL A 133 -6.49 6.49 19.07
N LEU A 134 -7.57 5.90 19.57
CA LEU A 134 -8.94 6.20 19.10
C LEU A 134 -9.32 7.66 19.35
N LEU A 135 -9.06 8.18 20.55
CA LEU A 135 -9.34 9.57 20.90
C LEU A 135 -8.55 10.53 20.02
N LEU A 136 -7.26 10.29 19.82
CA LEU A 136 -6.42 11.09 18.92
C LEU A 136 -6.94 11.05 17.49
N THR A 137 -7.37 9.87 17.01
CA THR A 137 -7.94 9.72 15.67
C THR A 137 -9.22 10.55 15.51
N PHE A 138 -10.13 10.47 16.47
CA PHE A 138 -11.37 11.26 16.44
C PHE A 138 -11.10 12.76 16.57
N ALA A 139 -10.14 13.17 17.40
CA ALA A 139 -9.70 14.55 17.50
C ALA A 139 -9.15 15.05 16.15
N SER A 140 -8.29 14.28 15.49
CA SER A 140 -7.74 14.62 14.17
C SER A 140 -8.83 14.75 13.10
N LEU A 141 -9.83 13.87 13.10
CA LEU A 141 -10.96 13.97 12.16
C LEU A 141 -11.79 15.23 12.39
N TYR A 142 -12.09 15.53 13.65
CA TYR A 142 -12.86 16.73 14.01
C TYR A 142 -12.09 18.03 13.72
N VAL A 143 -10.77 18.03 13.89
CA VAL A 143 -9.93 19.20 13.58
C VAL A 143 -9.86 19.45 12.06
N GLN A 144 -9.81 18.40 11.25
CA GLN A 144 -9.76 18.54 9.78
C GLN A 144 -11.10 19.05 9.21
N GLN A 145 -12.20 18.52 9.73
CA GLN A 145 -13.54 18.96 9.38
C GLN A 145 -14.31 19.07 10.69
N THR A 146 -14.58 20.32 11.11
CA THR A 146 -15.33 20.70 12.33
C THR A 146 -16.78 20.22 12.26
N SER A 147 -16.97 18.90 12.21
CA SER A 147 -18.22 18.21 11.98
C SER A 147 -18.20 16.84 12.65
N MET A 148 -19.18 16.62 13.54
CA MET A 148 -19.39 15.34 14.20
C MET A 148 -19.75 14.21 13.22
N ALA A 149 -20.23 14.54 12.02
CA ALA A 149 -20.56 13.55 11.00
C ALA A 149 -19.33 12.72 10.58
N MET A 150 -18.13 13.31 10.59
CA MET A 150 -16.89 12.61 10.21
C MET A 150 -16.51 11.51 11.20
N ILE A 151 -16.79 11.72 12.48
CA ILE A 151 -16.62 10.71 13.52
C ILE A 151 -17.63 9.57 13.29
N GLY A 152 -18.88 9.90 12.95
CA GLY A 152 -19.90 8.93 12.59
C GLY A 152 -19.51 8.05 11.39
N PHE A 153 -18.99 8.66 10.31
CA PHE A 153 -18.47 7.94 9.15
C PHE A 153 -17.29 7.05 9.51
N ALA A 154 -16.35 7.53 10.32
CA ALA A 154 -15.20 6.73 10.75
C ALA A 154 -15.64 5.50 11.56
N LEU A 155 -16.61 5.65 12.47
CA LEU A 155 -17.19 4.53 13.22
C LEU A 155 -17.91 3.54 12.30
N PHE A 156 -18.69 4.04 11.34
CA PHE A 156 -19.38 3.19 10.36
C PHE A 156 -18.40 2.35 9.53
N PHE A 157 -17.38 2.98 8.94
CA PHE A 157 -16.36 2.27 8.17
C PHE A 157 -15.47 1.38 9.04
N GLY A 158 -15.22 1.75 10.30
CA GLY A 158 -14.54 0.89 11.28
C GLY A 158 -15.33 -0.38 11.59
N ALA A 159 -16.64 -0.26 11.80
CA ALA A 159 -17.53 -1.40 12.01
C ALA A 159 -17.64 -2.28 10.75
N LEU A 160 -17.76 -1.66 9.57
CA LEU A 160 -17.74 -2.37 8.29
C LEU A 160 -16.44 -3.16 8.10
N GLY A 161 -15.29 -2.55 8.37
CA GLY A 161 -13.99 -3.21 8.32
C GLY A 161 -13.90 -4.40 9.28
N TYR A 162 -14.43 -4.27 10.50
CA TYR A 162 -14.51 -5.37 11.45
C TYR A 162 -15.36 -6.54 10.93
N VAL A 163 -16.52 -6.25 10.34
CA VAL A 163 -17.38 -7.28 9.73
C VAL A 163 -16.67 -7.97 8.57
N MET A 164 -15.97 -7.22 7.71
CA MET A 164 -15.19 -7.79 6.60
C MET A 164 -14.11 -8.75 7.09
N ILE A 165 -13.35 -8.36 8.13
CA ILE A 165 -12.33 -9.21 8.75
C ILE A 165 -12.96 -10.51 9.28
N LYS A 166 -14.12 -10.40 9.94
CA LYS A 166 -14.86 -11.57 10.47
C LYS A 166 -15.34 -12.50 9.36
N LEU A 167 -15.62 -11.98 8.17
CA LEU A 167 -16.02 -12.74 6.98
C LEU A 167 -14.82 -13.26 6.15
N GLY A 168 -13.58 -13.04 6.59
CA GLY A 168 -12.38 -13.42 5.84
C GLY A 168 -12.13 -12.57 4.59
N VAL A 169 -12.80 -11.42 4.47
CA VAL A 169 -12.62 -10.47 3.38
C VAL A 169 -11.62 -9.40 3.83
N SER A 170 -10.56 -9.22 3.04
CA SER A 170 -9.60 -8.14 3.32
C SER A 170 -10.26 -6.77 3.09
N PRO A 171 -10.14 -5.80 4.01
CA PRO A 171 -10.63 -4.44 3.80
C PRO A 171 -9.78 -3.64 2.79
N LEU A 172 -8.55 -4.07 2.51
CA LEU A 172 -7.63 -3.35 1.63
C LEU A 172 -8.15 -3.18 0.18
N PRO A 173 -8.64 -4.22 -0.51
CA PRO A 173 -9.27 -4.08 -1.83
C PRO A 173 -10.43 -3.07 -1.87
N PHE A 174 -11.22 -2.99 -0.80
CA PHE A 174 -12.32 -2.04 -0.72
C PHE A 174 -11.83 -0.59 -0.66
N VAL A 175 -10.80 -0.32 0.15
CA VAL A 175 -10.17 1.00 0.21
C VAL A 175 -9.57 1.40 -1.14
N ILE A 176 -8.87 0.46 -1.80
CA ILE A 176 -8.31 0.69 -3.14
C ILE A 176 -9.43 1.00 -4.14
N ALA A 177 -10.50 0.20 -4.17
CA ALA A 177 -11.63 0.42 -5.06
C ALA A 177 -12.33 1.76 -4.80
N PHE A 178 -12.48 2.16 -3.54
CA PHE A 178 -13.10 3.43 -3.15
C PHE A 178 -12.29 4.64 -3.65
N VAL A 179 -10.96 4.61 -3.46
CA VAL A 179 -10.09 5.70 -3.92
C VAL A 179 -10.01 5.75 -5.45
N LEU A 180 -9.90 4.59 -6.11
CA LEU A 180 -9.76 4.53 -7.57
C LEU A 180 -11.07 4.72 -8.31
N GLY A 181 -12.23 4.51 -7.66
CA GLY A 181 -13.53 4.53 -8.32
C GLY A 181 -13.79 5.83 -9.07
N ARG A 182 -13.57 6.98 -8.42
CA ARG A 182 -13.75 8.30 -9.07
C ARG A 182 -12.78 8.52 -10.21
N GLN A 183 -11.51 8.13 -10.04
CA GLN A 183 -10.50 8.27 -11.09
C GLN A 183 -10.88 7.42 -12.31
N LEU A 184 -11.27 6.16 -12.08
CA LEU A 184 -11.67 5.21 -13.10
C LEU A 184 -12.90 5.71 -13.87
N GLU A 185 -13.92 6.21 -13.18
CA GLU A 185 -15.11 6.78 -13.80
C GLU A 185 -14.78 8.00 -14.66
N SER A 186 -13.91 8.89 -14.16
CA SER A 186 -13.44 10.05 -14.92
C SER A 186 -12.69 9.64 -16.20
N THR A 187 -11.72 8.72 -16.08
CA THR A 187 -10.94 8.24 -17.22
C THR A 187 -11.80 7.47 -18.23
N ALA A 188 -12.75 6.65 -17.76
CA ALA A 188 -13.69 5.94 -18.62
C ALA A 188 -14.59 6.89 -19.41
N ARG A 189 -15.13 7.93 -18.75
CA ARG A 189 -15.90 8.98 -19.42
C ARG A 189 -15.06 9.75 -20.45
N GLN A 190 -13.82 10.09 -20.12
CA GLN A 190 -12.92 10.75 -21.05
C GLN A 190 -12.64 9.88 -22.28
N ALA A 191 -12.36 8.59 -22.10
CA ALA A 191 -12.12 7.65 -23.20
C ALA A 191 -13.36 7.45 -24.09
N PHE A 192 -14.54 7.36 -23.49
CA PHE A 192 -15.81 7.27 -24.22
C PHE A 192 -16.06 8.52 -25.07
N SER A 193 -15.88 9.71 -24.50
CA SER A 193 -16.00 10.98 -25.22
C SER A 193 -14.96 11.13 -26.34
N ALA A 194 -13.73 10.69 -26.10
CA ALA A 194 -12.64 10.74 -27.09
C ALA A 194 -12.90 9.84 -28.31
N THR A 195 -13.70 8.79 -28.16
CA THR A 195 -14.08 7.86 -29.23
C THR A 195 -15.40 8.29 -29.92
N GLY A 196 -15.90 9.50 -29.64
CA GLY A 196 -17.15 9.99 -30.21
C GLY A 196 -18.41 9.32 -29.66
N GLY A 197 -18.33 8.73 -28.46
CA GLY A 197 -19.45 8.06 -27.81
C GLY A 197 -19.68 6.61 -28.24
N ASP A 198 -18.66 5.94 -28.78
CA ASP A 198 -18.72 4.50 -29.09
C ASP A 198 -18.80 3.66 -27.80
N PRO A 199 -19.89 2.91 -27.56
CA PRO A 199 -20.01 2.02 -26.40
C PRO A 199 -19.02 0.85 -26.42
N PHE A 200 -18.48 0.51 -27.60
CA PHE A 200 -17.55 -0.61 -27.79
C PHE A 200 -16.08 -0.19 -27.85
N PHE A 201 -15.75 1.04 -27.46
CA PHE A 201 -14.38 1.59 -27.52
C PHE A 201 -13.32 0.71 -26.82
N LEU A 202 -13.73 -0.07 -25.81
CA LEU A 202 -12.87 -1.02 -25.08
C LEU A 202 -12.42 -2.22 -25.92
N PHE A 203 -13.14 -2.56 -26.99
CA PHE A 203 -12.80 -3.66 -27.91
C PHE A 203 -11.99 -3.19 -29.13
N SER A 204 -11.84 -1.88 -29.31
CA SER A 204 -11.20 -1.28 -30.48
C SER A 204 -9.68 -1.47 -30.51
N SER A 205 -9.05 -1.78 -29.36
CA SER A 205 -7.61 -2.02 -29.26
C SER A 205 -7.32 -3.44 -28.76
N TRP A 206 -6.43 -4.15 -29.45
CA TRP A 206 -5.99 -5.48 -29.05
C TRP A 206 -5.36 -5.49 -27.64
N ILE A 207 -4.73 -4.38 -27.23
CA ILE A 207 -4.21 -4.20 -25.86
C ILE A 207 -5.34 -4.16 -24.84
N ALA A 208 -6.41 -3.40 -25.10
CA ALA A 208 -7.53 -3.29 -24.18
C ALA A 208 -8.25 -4.65 -24.02
N VAL A 209 -8.42 -5.39 -25.12
CA VAL A 209 -8.96 -6.75 -25.10
C VAL A 209 -8.06 -7.69 -24.30
N ALA A 210 -6.73 -7.63 -24.48
CA ALA A 210 -5.78 -8.45 -23.72
C ALA A 210 -5.84 -8.16 -22.21
N PHE A 211 -5.91 -6.88 -21.81
CA PHE A 211 -6.06 -6.49 -20.40
C PHE A 211 -7.39 -6.92 -19.80
N MET A 212 -8.51 -6.79 -20.53
CA MET A 212 -9.81 -7.30 -20.09
C MET A 212 -9.80 -8.82 -19.92
N ALA A 213 -9.27 -9.55 -20.91
CA ALA A 213 -9.15 -11.00 -20.83
C ALA A 213 -8.29 -11.43 -19.64
N GLY A 214 -7.17 -10.74 -19.41
CA GLY A 214 -6.31 -10.94 -18.24
C GLY A 214 -7.02 -10.68 -16.91
N ALA A 215 -7.78 -9.59 -16.82
CA ALA A 215 -8.57 -9.27 -15.63
C ALA A 215 -9.62 -10.35 -15.34
N VAL A 216 -10.37 -10.79 -16.36
CA VAL A 216 -11.34 -11.88 -16.23
C VAL A 216 -10.65 -13.18 -15.81
N ALA A 217 -9.52 -13.53 -16.43
CA ALA A 217 -8.74 -14.71 -16.07
C ALA A 217 -8.30 -14.68 -14.60
N ILE A 218 -7.78 -13.55 -14.11
CA ILE A 218 -7.37 -13.38 -12.72
C ILE A 218 -8.56 -13.55 -11.78
N ILE A 219 -9.72 -12.97 -12.10
CA ILE A 219 -10.94 -13.12 -11.30
C ILE A 219 -11.34 -14.60 -11.23
N VAL A 220 -11.38 -15.29 -12.38
CA VAL A 220 -11.75 -16.72 -12.45
C VAL A 220 -10.77 -17.59 -11.67
N ILE A 221 -9.46 -17.37 -11.80
CA ILE A 221 -8.42 -18.09 -11.07
C ILE A 221 -8.57 -17.83 -9.57
N THR A 222 -8.78 -16.58 -9.15
CA THR A 222 -8.92 -16.22 -7.74
C THR A 222 -10.16 -16.83 -7.11
N VAL A 223 -11.30 -16.84 -7.83
CA VAL A 223 -12.55 -17.44 -7.37
C VAL A 223 -12.43 -18.96 -7.28
N LYS A 224 -11.80 -19.62 -8.26
CA LYS A 224 -11.55 -21.07 -8.22
C LYS A 224 -10.55 -21.45 -7.11
N GLY A 225 -9.48 -20.69 -6.93
CA GLY A 225 -8.48 -20.93 -5.89
C GLY A 225 -9.04 -20.80 -4.47
N ARG A 226 -9.95 -19.83 -4.24
CA ARG A 226 -10.66 -19.70 -2.96
C ARG A 226 -11.58 -20.88 -2.65
N ARG A 227 -12.28 -21.43 -3.66
CA ARG A 227 -13.13 -22.63 -3.49
C ARG A 227 -12.34 -23.91 -3.21
N ALA A 228 -11.06 -23.97 -3.58
CA ALA A 228 -10.20 -25.12 -3.31
C ALA A 228 -9.55 -25.08 -1.92
N SER A 229 -9.55 -23.93 -1.26
CA SER A 229 -8.98 -23.72 0.09
C SER A 229 -10.00 -23.69 1.23
N THR A 230 -11.30 -23.76 0.90
CA THR A 230 -12.43 -23.95 1.83
C THR A 230 -12.89 -25.39 1.77
#